data_AF-A0A197JTU3-F1
#
_entry.id   AF-A0A197JTU3-F1
#
_cell.length_a   1.000
_cell.length_b   1.000
_cell.length_c   1.000
_cell.angle_alpha   90.00
_cell.angle_beta   90.00
_cell.angle_gamma   90.00
#
_symmetry.space_group_name_H-M   'P 1'
#
loop_
_entity.id
_entity.type
_entity.pdbx_description
1 polymer ?
#
loop_
_entity_poly.entity_id
_entity_poly.type
_entity_poly.pdbx_seq_one_letter_code
_entity_poly.pdbx_strand_id
1 'polypeptide(L)'
;MSDNPLTLFCLVDGEATSNAFPVSTSTTKTIGDLIDLIKVKFPDTFDGVDAKDLSLWRVTIPDSDDAIPIFVNGVPENEKKKLRATDKVSVFGAALPQDTIHIIVHRPPSGNATLFDFDVRNENVRAMQPSSSRKRHRPHTLMDAIEEAGLSRQAVMNGQTDLSRLDNNEKVSLLDFIGLVVDRTDTFNSLFSTALKLRGANIKHMDKLSAPCGSIFPIVGTDELFIRKSYKELHDTILETFENAHARNAIQKRIVVTGTSGIGKSAFLVYFAIRLLAESDDDNPPMFVFHTKRSEKCYVFGGRSTVRSGSIKDFEPFLSLPDTWYLVDSSSDPVLDRAKTIISASLNTLFSEAHQYQDVDKCLQRLVPVLGVADRSSYMLSKRQGPGNGS
;
A
#
# COMPACT_ATOMS: atom_id res chain seq x y z
N MET A 1 19.00 16.67 49.23
CA MET A 1 17.80 16.72 48.37
C MET A 1 17.42 15.28 48.09
N SER A 2 16.26 14.84 48.55
CA SER A 2 15.79 13.46 48.40
C SER A 2 15.45 13.20 46.93
N ASP A 3 16.32 12.44 46.25
CA ASP A 3 16.06 11.89 44.91
C ASP A 3 14.87 10.91 45.02
N ASN A 4 13.66 11.40 44.75
CA ASN A 4 12.51 10.50 44.66
C ASN A 4 12.67 9.63 43.40
N PRO A 5 12.60 8.30 43.52
CA PRO A 5 12.66 7.41 42.36
C PRO A 5 11.40 7.61 41.50
N LEU A 6 11.61 7.87 40.22
CA LEU A 6 10.56 7.93 39.20
C LEU A 6 10.43 6.55 38.57
N THR A 7 9.22 5.99 38.58
CA THR A 7 8.92 4.72 37.92
C THR A 7 8.28 4.99 36.57
N LEU A 8 8.91 4.47 35.51
CA LEU A 8 8.51 4.64 34.12
C LEU A 8 8.08 3.29 33.54
N PHE A 9 6.85 3.18 33.04
CA PHE A 9 6.42 2.03 32.26
C PHE A 9 6.99 2.12 30.84
N CYS A 10 7.75 1.10 30.48
CA CYS A 10 8.41 0.96 29.20
C CYS A 10 7.74 -0.19 28.43
N LEU A 11 7.61 -0.03 27.13
CA LEU A 11 7.08 -1.03 26.22
C LEU A 11 8.06 -1.21 25.06
N VAL A 12 8.30 -2.45 24.64
CA VAL A 12 9.08 -2.69 23.42
C VAL A 12 8.22 -2.39 22.20
N ASP A 13 8.79 -1.71 21.21
CA ASP A 13 8.11 -1.42 19.96
C ASP A 13 7.57 -2.70 19.29
N GLY A 14 6.26 -2.77 19.06
CA GLY A 14 5.58 -3.92 18.50
C GLY A 14 5.07 -4.97 19.50
N GLU A 15 5.10 -4.68 20.80
CA GLU A 15 4.47 -5.50 21.83
C GLU A 15 3.14 -4.89 22.31
N ALA A 16 2.27 -5.73 22.91
CA ALA A 16 1.02 -5.27 23.51
C ALA A 16 1.27 -4.55 24.85
N THR A 17 0.38 -3.64 25.24
CA THR A 17 0.46 -2.88 26.51
C THR A 17 0.57 -3.78 27.74
N SER A 18 -0.04 -4.96 27.70
CA SER A 18 0.08 -5.98 28.74
C SER A 18 1.52 -6.50 28.97
N ASN A 19 2.42 -6.32 28.01
CA ASN A 19 3.85 -6.63 28.14
C ASN A 19 4.68 -5.46 28.67
N ALA A 20 4.05 -4.31 28.98
CA ALA A 20 4.76 -3.18 29.53
C ALA A 20 5.39 -3.51 30.89
N PHE A 21 6.55 -2.92 31.14
CA PHE A 21 7.35 -3.21 32.32
C PHE A 21 7.80 -1.93 33.04
N PRO A 22 7.80 -1.92 34.38
CA PRO A 22 8.24 -0.76 35.14
C PRO A 22 9.77 -0.67 35.19
N VAL A 23 10.32 0.52 35.05
CA VAL A 23 11.74 0.83 35.27
C VAL A 23 11.84 2.01 36.23
N SER A 24 12.46 1.79 37.39
CA SER A 24 12.67 2.85 38.38
C SER A 24 14.04 3.50 38.20
N THR A 25 14.06 4.83 38.12
CA THR A 25 15.29 5.62 37.93
C THR A 25 15.21 6.95 38.70
N SER A 26 16.34 7.65 38.86
CA SER A 26 16.34 9.00 39.46
C SER A 26 16.19 10.06 38.38
N THR A 27 15.50 11.17 38.71
CA THR A 27 15.34 12.32 37.81
C THR A 27 16.65 13.05 37.50
N THR A 28 17.69 12.82 38.30
CA THR A 28 19.05 13.37 38.11
C THR A 28 19.87 12.63 37.05
N LYS A 29 19.48 11.39 36.70
CA LYS A 29 20.14 10.57 35.69
C LYS A 29 19.80 10.99 34.27
N THR A 30 20.64 10.57 33.33
CA THR A 30 20.46 10.81 31.90
C THR A 30 19.59 9.73 31.26
N ILE A 31 19.07 10.01 30.07
CA ILE A 31 18.41 9.00 29.23
C ILE A 31 19.41 7.93 28.79
N GLY A 32 20.71 8.25 28.64
CA GLY A 32 21.75 7.25 28.43
C GLY A 32 21.81 6.21 29.55
N ASP A 33 21.83 6.67 30.81
CA ASP A 33 21.80 5.77 31.98
C ASP A 33 20.51 4.92 32.01
N LEU A 34 19.39 5.46 31.51
CA LEU A 34 18.12 4.75 31.42
C LEU A 34 18.14 3.66 30.35
N ILE A 35 18.78 3.90 29.20
CA ILE A 35 18.97 2.90 28.14
C ILE A 35 19.78 1.72 28.69
N ASP A 36 20.87 2.00 29.40
CA ASP A 36 21.70 0.96 30.02
C ASP A 36 20.90 0.15 31.06
N LEU A 37 20.09 0.82 31.88
CA LEU A 37 19.19 0.16 32.84
C LEU A 37 18.18 -0.76 32.18
N ILE A 38 17.55 -0.33 31.08
CA ILE A 38 16.58 -1.14 30.32
C ILE A 38 17.27 -2.38 29.75
N LYS A 39 18.47 -2.22 29.19
CA LYS A 39 19.23 -3.32 28.60
C LYS A 39 19.66 -4.36 29.65
N VAL A 40 20.11 -3.91 30.83
CA VAL A 40 20.48 -4.82 31.94
C VAL A 40 19.28 -5.61 32.45
N LYS A 41 18.08 -5.01 32.42
CA LYS A 41 16.86 -5.66 32.92
C LYS A 41 16.34 -6.76 32.00
N PHE A 42 16.67 -6.71 30.70
CA PHE A 42 16.21 -7.68 29.70
C PHE A 42 17.33 -8.06 28.72
N PRO A 43 18.28 -8.90 29.15
CA PRO A 43 19.43 -9.28 28.32
C PRO A 43 19.02 -10.04 27.05
N ASP A 44 18.01 -10.92 27.14
CA ASP A 44 17.57 -11.75 25.99
C ASP A 44 16.79 -10.93 24.95
N THR A 45 15.97 -9.98 25.42
CA THR A 45 15.11 -9.13 24.58
C THR A 45 15.93 -8.18 23.69
N PHE A 46 17.12 -7.80 24.13
CA PHE A 46 18.01 -6.89 23.42
C PHE A 46 19.36 -7.55 23.07
N ASP A 47 19.39 -8.88 23.00
CA ASP A 47 20.60 -9.62 22.65
C ASP A 47 21.09 -9.22 21.25
N GLY A 48 22.40 -9.04 21.11
CA GLY A 48 23.03 -8.57 19.87
C GLY A 48 22.78 -7.09 19.48
N VAL A 49 22.07 -6.28 20.29
CA VAL A 49 21.84 -4.84 20.03
C VAL A 49 22.66 -3.97 20.98
N ASP A 50 23.52 -3.09 20.47
CA ASP A 50 24.26 -2.14 21.31
C ASP A 50 23.32 -1.09 21.93
N ALA A 51 23.60 -0.66 23.17
CA ALA A 51 22.80 0.36 23.86
C ALA A 51 22.70 1.66 23.04
N LYS A 52 23.77 2.03 22.33
CA LYS A 52 23.80 3.21 21.45
C LYS A 52 22.81 3.16 20.28
N ASP A 53 22.39 1.95 19.88
CA ASP A 53 21.51 1.74 18.73
C ASP A 53 20.03 1.68 19.15
N LEU A 54 19.74 1.58 20.45
CA LEU A 54 18.38 1.67 20.99
C LEU A 54 17.89 3.12 20.97
N SER A 55 16.66 3.33 20.48
CA SER A 55 15.99 4.63 20.51
C SER A 55 14.83 4.62 21.49
N LEU A 56 14.85 5.53 22.46
CA LEU A 56 13.73 5.74 23.38
C LEU A 56 12.81 6.85 22.90
N TRP A 57 11.51 6.60 22.96
CA TRP A 57 10.47 7.57 22.61
C TRP A 57 9.58 7.80 23.80
N ARG A 58 9.46 9.06 24.22
CA ARG A 58 8.47 9.48 25.21
C ARG A 58 7.10 9.46 24.54
N VAL A 59 6.15 8.81 25.18
CA VAL A 59 4.74 8.71 24.76
C VAL A 59 3.81 8.85 25.96
N THR A 60 2.51 8.99 25.71
CA THR A 60 1.46 8.94 26.74
C THR A 60 0.35 8.03 26.23
N ILE A 61 0.44 6.73 26.50
CA ILE A 61 -0.51 5.75 25.96
C ILE A 61 -1.27 5.10 27.11
N PRO A 62 -2.61 5.10 27.12
CA PRO A 62 -3.39 4.39 28.12
C PRO A 62 -3.04 2.90 28.14
N ASP A 63 -2.86 2.35 29.35
CA ASP A 63 -2.76 0.91 29.53
C ASP A 63 -4.15 0.28 29.33
N SER A 64 -4.38 -0.25 28.12
CA SER A 64 -5.60 -0.98 27.76
C SER A 64 -5.32 -2.48 27.81
N ASP A 65 -6.27 -3.29 28.28
CA ASP A 65 -6.14 -4.77 28.39
C ASP A 65 -6.30 -5.50 27.04
N ASP A 66 -6.01 -4.80 25.95
CA ASP A 66 -6.13 -5.35 24.61
C ASP A 66 -4.79 -6.00 24.20
N ALA A 67 -4.84 -7.21 23.65
CA ALA A 67 -3.67 -7.92 23.10
C ALA A 67 -3.14 -7.30 21.78
N ILE A 68 -3.27 -5.98 21.61
CA ILE A 68 -2.96 -5.23 20.39
C ILE A 68 -1.52 -4.69 20.48
N PRO A 69 -0.62 -5.06 19.56
CA PRO A 69 0.72 -4.51 19.48
C PRO A 69 0.74 -2.99 19.24
N ILE A 70 1.56 -2.27 20.00
CA ILE A 70 1.75 -0.82 19.84
C ILE A 70 3.10 -0.55 19.18
N PHE A 71 3.06 0.21 18.09
CA PHE A 71 4.25 0.67 17.39
C PHE A 71 4.46 2.17 17.56
N VAL A 72 5.69 2.60 17.77
CA VAL A 72 6.08 4.02 17.88
C VAL A 72 5.68 4.84 16.66
N ASN A 73 5.70 4.21 15.47
CA ASN A 73 5.27 4.86 14.23
C ASN A 73 3.75 5.07 14.17
N GLY A 74 2.97 4.26 14.89
CA GLY A 74 1.52 4.39 15.02
C GLY A 74 1.08 5.44 16.05
N VAL A 75 1.97 5.92 16.91
CA VAL A 75 1.67 7.01 17.85
C VAL A 75 1.69 8.35 17.10
N PRO A 76 0.67 9.21 17.27
CA PRO A 76 0.61 10.52 16.64
C PRO A 76 1.86 11.37 16.92
N GLU A 77 2.32 12.14 15.93
CA GLU A 77 3.58 12.91 16.01
C GLU A 77 3.56 13.98 17.13
N ASN A 78 2.37 14.47 17.49
CA ASN A 78 2.14 15.39 18.61
C ASN A 78 2.18 14.70 19.99
N GLU A 79 2.09 13.36 20.02
CA GLU A 79 2.01 12.54 21.24
C GLU A 79 3.27 11.69 21.48
N LYS A 80 4.21 11.70 20.53
CA LYS A 80 5.53 11.08 20.70
C LYS A 80 6.66 12.09 20.59
N LYS A 81 7.72 11.86 21.36
CA LYS A 81 8.95 12.65 21.29
C LYS A 81 10.17 11.73 21.43
N LYS A 82 11.05 11.74 20.42
CA LYS A 82 12.32 11.04 20.50
C LYS A 82 13.20 11.64 21.60
N LEU A 83 13.68 10.81 22.51
CA LEU A 83 14.57 11.21 23.60
C LEU A 83 16.03 11.09 23.17
N ARG A 84 16.85 12.07 23.54
CA ARG A 84 18.31 12.05 23.27
C ARG A 84 19.01 11.49 24.50
N ALA A 85 20.10 10.75 24.30
CA ALA A 85 20.87 10.18 25.42
C ALA A 85 21.37 11.23 26.42
N THR A 86 21.60 12.47 25.94
CA THR A 86 22.02 13.63 26.76
C THR A 86 20.89 14.26 27.57
N ASP A 87 19.63 13.94 27.27
CA ASP A 87 18.49 14.49 28.00
C ASP A 87 18.48 13.93 29.43
N LYS A 88 17.99 14.72 30.39
CA LYS A 88 17.75 14.24 31.75
C LYS A 88 16.39 13.58 31.84
N VAL A 89 16.28 12.58 32.73
CA VAL A 89 15.00 11.92 33.04
C VAL A 89 13.94 12.91 33.54
N SER A 90 14.34 14.08 34.05
CA SER A 90 13.42 15.17 34.39
C SER A 90 12.48 15.62 33.24
N VAL A 91 12.75 15.23 31.98
CA VAL A 91 11.87 15.47 30.82
C VAL A 91 10.45 14.91 31.00
N PHE A 92 10.28 13.87 31.82
CA PHE A 92 8.98 13.27 32.12
C PHE A 92 8.12 14.11 33.10
N GLY A 93 8.72 15.08 33.79
CA GLY A 93 8.04 15.88 34.80
C GLY A 93 7.81 15.11 36.11
N ALA A 94 7.24 15.81 37.10
CA ALA A 94 6.96 15.24 38.43
C ALA A 94 5.61 14.51 38.52
N ALA A 95 4.70 14.73 37.55
CA ALA A 95 3.37 14.15 37.51
C ALA A 95 3.15 13.47 36.16
N LEU A 96 3.34 12.16 36.13
CA LEU A 96 2.96 11.32 35.00
C LEU A 96 1.51 10.82 35.20
N PRO A 97 0.70 10.75 34.14
CA PRO A 97 -0.62 10.13 34.24
C PRO A 97 -0.51 8.70 34.76
N GLN A 98 -1.39 8.33 35.69
CA GLN A 98 -1.50 6.95 36.16
C GLN A 98 -2.00 6.05 35.01
N ASP A 99 -1.61 4.78 35.05
CA ASP A 99 -2.03 3.75 34.08
C ASP A 99 -1.71 4.11 32.63
N THR A 100 -0.51 4.67 32.40
CA THR A 100 -0.03 4.96 31.05
C THR A 100 1.39 4.41 30.80
N ILE A 101 1.62 4.01 29.56
CA ILE A 101 2.95 3.73 29.03
C ILE A 101 3.65 5.05 28.75
N HIS A 102 4.86 5.19 29.29
CA HIS A 102 5.63 6.44 29.21
C HIS A 102 6.72 6.38 28.15
N ILE A 103 7.22 5.18 27.84
CA ILE A 103 8.36 4.97 26.94
C ILE A 103 8.09 3.81 25.97
N ILE A 104 8.31 4.04 24.67
CA ILE A 104 8.53 2.96 23.71
C ILE A 104 10.02 2.80 23.44
N VAL A 105 10.52 1.57 23.59
CA VAL A 105 11.88 1.14 23.30
C VAL A 105 11.92 0.62 21.87
N HIS A 106 12.43 1.42 20.94
CA HIS A 106 12.54 1.07 19.53
C HIS A 106 13.92 0.48 19.23
N ARG A 107 13.94 -0.72 18.63
CA ARG A 107 15.15 -1.40 18.18
C ARG A 107 15.53 -0.92 16.78
N PRO A 108 16.82 -0.82 16.44
CA PRO A 108 17.23 -0.62 15.06
C PRO A 108 16.76 -1.84 14.24
N PRO A 109 16.45 -1.68 12.94
CA PRO A 109 16.08 -2.81 12.07
C PRO A 109 17.21 -3.83 12.13
N SER A 110 16.94 -4.97 12.78
CA SER A 110 17.94 -5.99 13.06
C SER A 110 18.37 -6.58 11.73
N GLY A 111 19.64 -6.36 11.36
CA GLY A 111 20.19 -6.82 10.08
C GLY A 111 20.32 -8.34 9.94
N ASN A 112 19.78 -9.15 10.85
CA ASN A 112 19.76 -10.61 10.84
C ASN A 112 18.66 -11.15 11.79
N ALA A 113 17.38 -11.06 11.41
CA ALA A 113 16.33 -11.88 12.02
C ALA A 113 15.86 -12.91 10.99
N THR A 114 16.33 -14.13 11.20
CA THR A 114 15.88 -15.35 10.55
C THR A 114 14.37 -15.52 10.68
N LEU A 115 13.77 -16.01 9.60
CA LEU A 115 12.56 -16.82 9.55
C LEU A 115 12.26 -17.53 10.88
N PHE A 116 11.11 -17.22 11.47
CA PHE A 116 10.30 -18.12 12.29
C PHE A 116 8.85 -17.79 11.92
N ASP A 117 8.24 -18.61 11.06
CA ASP A 117 7.48 -19.83 11.40
C ASP A 117 6.01 -19.49 11.72
N PHE A 118 5.21 -19.42 10.66
CA PHE A 118 3.87 -19.98 10.70
C PHE A 118 3.92 -21.29 9.91
N ASP A 119 3.94 -22.38 10.68
CA ASP A 119 3.90 -23.77 10.24
C ASP A 119 2.56 -24.04 9.53
N VAL A 120 2.59 -24.13 8.20
CA VAL A 120 1.63 -24.95 7.44
C VAL A 120 2.41 -26.14 6.95
N ARG A 121 2.29 -27.26 7.67
CA ARG A 121 2.72 -28.58 7.23
C ARG A 121 2.31 -28.83 5.80
N ASN A 122 3.28 -28.93 4.91
CA ASN A 122 3.13 -29.69 3.68
C ASN A 122 4.38 -30.53 3.47
N GLU A 123 4.25 -31.81 3.78
CA GLU A 123 5.25 -32.82 3.44
C GLU A 123 5.40 -32.86 1.93
N ASN A 124 6.57 -32.49 1.40
CA ASN A 124 7.20 -33.11 0.23
C ASN A 124 8.63 -32.59 0.09
N VAL A 125 9.52 -33.21 0.86
CA VAL A 125 10.97 -33.06 0.74
C VAL A 125 11.43 -33.73 -0.56
N ARG A 126 11.94 -32.95 -1.51
CA ARG A 126 13.03 -33.39 -2.39
C ARG A 126 14.15 -32.36 -2.35
N ALA A 127 15.25 -32.81 -1.80
CA ALA A 127 16.48 -32.06 -1.57
C ALA A 127 17.03 -31.47 -2.88
N MET A 128 17.39 -30.19 -2.84
CA MET A 128 18.39 -29.63 -3.75
C MET A 128 19.29 -28.68 -2.95
N GLN A 129 20.60 -28.88 -3.08
CA GLN A 129 21.66 -28.26 -2.28
C GLN A 129 21.80 -26.75 -2.56
N PRO A 130 22.35 -25.96 -1.60
CA PRO A 130 22.50 -24.53 -1.75
C PRO A 130 23.72 -24.18 -2.61
N SER A 131 23.51 -23.64 -3.81
CA SER A 131 24.58 -23.01 -4.59
C SER A 131 24.76 -21.55 -4.19
N SER A 132 25.96 -21.26 -3.70
CA SER A 132 26.46 -19.95 -3.33
C SER A 132 26.36 -18.90 -4.44
N SER A 133 25.80 -17.72 -4.14
CA SER A 133 26.47 -16.44 -4.35
C SER A 133 25.57 -15.29 -3.90
N ARG A 134 26.07 -14.50 -2.93
CA ARG A 134 25.53 -13.18 -2.57
C ARG A 134 25.62 -12.27 -3.81
N LYS A 135 24.58 -12.24 -4.66
CA LYS A 135 24.43 -11.21 -5.68
C LYS A 135 23.87 -9.96 -5.02
N ARG A 136 24.65 -8.88 -5.10
CA ARG A 136 24.29 -7.53 -4.67
C ARG A 136 22.97 -7.12 -5.35
N HIS A 137 22.03 -6.55 -4.58
CA HIS A 137 20.76 -6.01 -5.07
C HIS A 137 20.97 -5.05 -6.26
N ARG A 138 20.83 -5.56 -7.48
CA ARG A 138 20.54 -4.77 -8.67
C ARG A 138 19.05 -4.98 -8.98
N PRO A 139 18.28 -3.96 -9.33
CA PRO A 139 16.96 -4.19 -9.91
C PRO A 139 17.14 -5.07 -11.15
N HIS A 140 16.50 -6.25 -11.17
CA HIS A 140 16.60 -7.17 -12.29
C HIS A 140 15.90 -6.55 -13.51
N THR A 141 16.53 -6.63 -14.68
CA THR A 141 15.82 -6.35 -15.93
C THR A 141 14.75 -7.41 -16.17
N LEU A 142 13.80 -7.15 -17.09
CA LEU A 142 12.78 -8.16 -17.43
C LEU A 142 13.40 -9.50 -17.86
N MET A 143 14.49 -9.46 -18.63
CA MET A 143 15.19 -10.67 -19.05
C MET A 143 15.85 -11.40 -17.88
N ASP A 144 16.49 -10.67 -16.97
CA ASP A 144 17.07 -11.27 -15.75
C ASP A 144 15.96 -11.93 -14.90
N ALA A 145 14.79 -11.30 -14.78
CA ALA A 145 13.66 -11.86 -14.04
C ALA A 145 13.09 -13.11 -14.69
N ILE A 146 12.96 -13.14 -16.02
CA ILE A 146 12.52 -14.31 -16.78
C ILE A 146 13.51 -15.48 -16.59
N GLU A 147 14.81 -15.19 -16.63
CA GLU A 147 15.85 -16.20 -16.43
C GLU A 147 15.84 -16.77 -15.00
N GLU A 148 15.82 -15.89 -13.99
CA GLU A 148 15.82 -16.29 -12.57
C GLU A 148 14.51 -17.00 -12.18
N ALA A 149 13.37 -16.67 -12.81
CA ALA A 149 12.11 -17.40 -12.67
C ALA A 149 12.07 -18.74 -13.43
N GLY A 150 13.08 -19.04 -14.27
CA GLY A 150 13.14 -20.26 -15.08
C GLY A 150 12.16 -20.29 -16.26
N LEU A 151 11.62 -19.14 -16.67
CA LEU A 151 10.56 -19.01 -17.67
C LEU A 151 11.06 -18.75 -19.10
N SER A 152 12.38 -18.73 -19.32
CA SER A 152 12.99 -18.39 -20.62
C SER A 152 12.47 -19.23 -21.79
N ARG A 153 12.16 -20.51 -21.57
CA ARG A 153 11.65 -21.41 -22.64
C ARG A 153 10.27 -20.98 -23.17
N GLN A 154 9.43 -20.39 -22.32
CA GLN A 154 8.09 -19.93 -22.70
C GLN A 154 8.11 -18.46 -23.11
N ALA A 155 8.75 -17.61 -22.30
CA ALA A 155 8.69 -16.17 -22.46
C ALA A 155 9.68 -15.59 -23.48
N VAL A 156 10.67 -16.35 -23.96
CA VAL A 156 11.65 -15.86 -24.94
C VAL A 156 11.52 -16.64 -26.25
N MET A 157 11.21 -15.94 -27.33
CA MET A 157 11.15 -16.48 -28.69
C MET A 157 12.01 -15.63 -29.62
N ASN A 158 12.90 -16.29 -30.37
CA ASN A 158 13.80 -15.62 -31.32
C ASN A 158 14.60 -14.45 -30.69
N GLY A 159 14.94 -14.55 -29.40
CA GLY A 159 15.65 -13.50 -28.66
C GLY A 159 14.78 -12.31 -28.22
N GLN A 160 13.46 -12.36 -28.41
CA GLN A 160 12.52 -11.36 -27.92
C GLN A 160 11.64 -11.91 -26.80
N THR A 161 11.33 -11.04 -25.83
CA THR A 161 10.41 -11.35 -24.73
C THR A 161 8.96 -11.23 -25.17
N ASP A 162 8.17 -12.27 -24.90
CA ASP A 162 6.73 -12.30 -25.10
C ASP A 162 6.02 -12.85 -23.86
N LEU A 163 5.60 -11.93 -22.99
CA LEU A 163 4.89 -12.25 -21.74
C LEU A 163 3.46 -12.74 -21.99
N SER A 164 2.91 -12.60 -23.20
CA SER A 164 1.56 -13.07 -23.50
C SER A 164 1.45 -14.60 -23.52
N ARG A 165 2.59 -15.29 -23.59
CA ARG A 165 2.70 -16.75 -23.54
C ARG A 165 2.69 -17.32 -22.12
N LEU A 166 2.82 -16.46 -21.13
CA LEU A 166 2.80 -16.84 -19.72
C LEU A 166 1.37 -16.77 -19.18
N ASP A 167 1.04 -17.68 -18.27
CA ASP A 167 -0.16 -17.55 -17.46
C ASP A 167 -0.01 -16.47 -16.38
N ASN A 168 -1.08 -16.21 -15.62
CA ASN A 168 -1.07 -15.15 -14.62
C ASN A 168 -0.18 -15.48 -13.40
N ASN A 169 -0.05 -16.74 -13.00
CA ASN A 169 0.86 -17.11 -11.91
C ASN A 169 2.31 -16.92 -12.33
N GLU A 170 2.65 -17.35 -13.54
CA GLU A 170 3.98 -17.18 -14.13
C GLU A 170 4.33 -15.69 -14.24
N LYS A 171 3.41 -14.85 -14.73
CA LYS A 171 3.63 -13.38 -14.76
C LYS A 171 3.82 -12.80 -13.36
N VAL A 172 3.02 -13.24 -12.39
CA VAL A 172 3.15 -12.78 -10.99
C VAL A 172 4.49 -13.18 -10.39
N SER A 173 5.01 -14.37 -10.70
CA SER A 173 6.33 -14.82 -10.23
C SER A 173 7.48 -13.93 -10.73
N LEU A 174 7.35 -13.28 -11.89
CA LEU A 174 8.35 -12.32 -12.37
C LEU A 174 8.49 -11.11 -11.46
N LEU A 175 7.42 -10.72 -10.75
CA LEU A 175 7.45 -9.61 -9.80
C LEU A 175 8.33 -9.91 -8.59
N ASP A 176 8.74 -11.16 -8.36
CA ASP A 176 9.68 -11.45 -7.27
C ASP A 176 11.07 -10.86 -7.50
N PHE A 177 11.40 -10.64 -8.78
CA PHE A 177 12.68 -10.11 -9.23
C PHE A 177 12.58 -8.66 -9.74
N ILE A 178 11.41 -8.24 -10.24
CA ILE A 178 11.20 -6.90 -10.82
C ILE A 178 10.69 -5.90 -9.77
N GLY A 179 11.29 -4.72 -9.77
CA GLY A 179 10.94 -3.64 -8.86
C GLY A 179 11.46 -3.86 -7.43
N LEU A 180 11.11 -2.95 -6.54
CA LEU A 180 11.51 -2.94 -5.14
C LEU A 180 10.38 -3.53 -4.28
N VAL A 181 10.78 -4.27 -3.24
CA VAL A 181 9.86 -4.70 -2.18
C VAL A 181 9.23 -3.45 -1.56
N VAL A 182 7.91 -3.46 -1.42
CA VAL A 182 7.18 -2.39 -0.73
C VAL A 182 7.32 -2.58 0.77
N ASP A 183 7.83 -1.55 1.44
CA ASP A 183 7.96 -1.55 2.90
C ASP A 183 6.58 -1.67 3.57
N ARG A 184 6.51 -2.35 4.72
CA ARG A 184 5.24 -2.54 5.43
C ARG A 184 4.58 -1.23 5.87
N THR A 185 5.40 -0.18 6.06
CA THR A 185 4.98 1.18 6.41
C THR A 185 4.53 2.00 5.21
N ASP A 186 4.80 1.56 3.98
CA ASP A 186 4.28 2.24 2.79
C ASP A 186 2.76 2.07 2.74
N THR A 187 2.04 3.18 2.61
CA THR A 187 0.58 3.20 2.55
C THR A 187 0.00 2.28 1.47
N PHE A 188 0.70 1.99 0.38
CA PHE A 188 0.20 1.06 -0.64
C PHE A 188 0.20 -0.40 -0.18
N ASN A 189 1.02 -0.76 0.81
CA ASN A 189 0.94 -2.06 1.46
C ASN A 189 -0.38 -2.24 2.24
N SER A 190 -1.06 -1.15 2.63
CA SER A 190 -2.36 -1.24 3.28
C SER A 190 -3.44 -1.79 2.34
N LEU A 191 -3.37 -1.53 1.03
CA LEU A 191 -4.28 -2.14 0.04
C LEU A 191 -4.13 -3.66 0.03
N PHE A 192 -2.89 -4.13 -0.11
CA PHE A 192 -2.53 -5.55 -0.13
C PHE A 192 -2.98 -6.25 1.16
N SER A 193 -2.61 -5.68 2.30
CA SER A 193 -2.92 -6.24 3.62
C SER A 193 -4.42 -6.24 3.93
N THR A 194 -5.15 -5.20 3.50
CA THR A 194 -6.62 -5.15 3.63
C THR A 194 -7.26 -6.25 2.81
N ALA A 195 -6.85 -6.40 1.55
CA ALA A 195 -7.40 -7.42 0.67
C ALA A 195 -7.14 -8.84 1.17
N LEU A 196 -5.96 -9.10 1.76
CA LEU A 196 -5.63 -10.39 2.37
C LEU A 196 -6.57 -10.72 3.55
N LYS A 197 -6.85 -9.73 4.42
CA LYS A 197 -7.82 -9.89 5.53
C LYS A 197 -9.25 -10.12 5.06
N LEU A 198 -9.60 -9.60 3.89
CA LEU A 198 -10.92 -9.73 3.29
C LEU A 198 -11.06 -10.93 2.34
N ARG A 199 -10.08 -11.85 2.32
CA ARG A 199 -10.16 -13.07 1.52
C ARG A 199 -11.41 -13.86 1.91
N GLY A 200 -12.27 -14.13 0.92
CA GLY A 200 -13.54 -14.82 1.12
C GLY A 200 -14.64 -14.00 1.78
N ALA A 201 -14.40 -12.72 2.10
CA ALA A 201 -15.43 -11.83 2.61
C ALA A 201 -16.36 -11.34 1.49
N ASN A 202 -17.63 -11.09 1.82
CA ASN A 202 -18.59 -10.53 0.88
C ASN A 202 -18.53 -8.99 0.87
N ILE A 203 -17.52 -8.45 0.17
CA ILE A 203 -17.26 -7.00 0.10
C ILE A 203 -18.42 -6.24 -0.55
N LYS A 204 -19.19 -6.89 -1.43
CA LYS A 204 -20.33 -6.27 -2.14
C LYS A 204 -21.36 -5.65 -1.19
N HIS A 205 -21.52 -6.23 0.01
CA HIS A 205 -22.47 -5.76 1.01
C HIS A 205 -21.85 -4.92 2.13
N MET A 206 -20.52 -4.72 2.12
CA MET A 206 -19.87 -3.86 3.10
C MET A 206 -20.14 -2.38 2.81
N ASP A 207 -20.34 -1.59 3.86
CA ASP A 207 -20.54 -0.14 3.75
C ASP A 207 -19.29 0.64 4.20
N LYS A 208 -18.28 -0.06 4.72
CA LYS A 208 -17.01 0.51 5.16
C LYS A 208 -15.89 -0.53 5.03
N LEU A 209 -14.71 -0.06 4.65
CA LEU A 209 -13.45 -0.79 4.79
C LEU A 209 -12.60 -0.09 5.85
N SER A 210 -11.89 -0.87 6.65
CA SER A 210 -10.91 -0.37 7.62
C SER A 210 -9.53 -0.88 7.24
N ALA A 211 -8.57 0.02 7.11
CA ALA A 211 -7.19 -0.30 6.89
C ALA A 211 -6.64 -1.09 8.11
N PRO A 212 -5.59 -1.91 7.93
CA PRO A 212 -4.89 -2.54 9.03
C PRO A 212 -4.49 -1.51 10.09
N CYS A 213 -4.57 -1.91 11.36
CA CYS A 213 -4.23 -1.05 12.50
C CYS A 213 -2.88 -0.34 12.30
N GLY A 214 -2.85 0.97 12.55
CA GLY A 214 -1.65 1.81 12.37
C GLY A 214 -1.32 2.18 10.92
N SER A 215 -2.18 1.83 9.96
CA SER A 215 -2.02 2.21 8.54
C SER A 215 -3.22 2.99 8.03
N ILE A 216 -3.01 3.68 6.91
CA ILE A 216 -4.05 4.44 6.20
C ILE A 216 -4.15 3.94 4.77
N PHE A 217 -5.32 4.12 4.16
CA PHE A 217 -5.49 3.90 2.73
C PHE A 217 -4.71 4.95 1.93
N PRO A 218 -3.96 4.53 0.90
CA PRO A 218 -3.22 5.48 0.06
C PRO A 218 -4.19 6.41 -0.65
N ILE A 219 -3.73 7.63 -0.96
CA ILE A 219 -4.47 8.70 -1.64
C ILE A 219 -5.63 9.30 -0.84
N VAL A 220 -6.44 8.47 -0.16
CA VAL A 220 -7.55 8.91 0.69
C VAL A 220 -7.01 9.51 1.99
N GLY A 221 -5.93 8.92 2.54
CA GLY A 221 -5.27 9.43 3.73
C GLY A 221 -6.01 9.15 5.03
N THR A 222 -6.92 8.18 5.04
CA THR A 222 -7.72 7.77 6.19
C THR A 222 -7.61 6.26 6.39
N ASP A 223 -7.76 5.80 7.62
CA ASP A 223 -7.85 4.39 7.98
C ASP A 223 -9.25 3.81 7.69
N GLU A 224 -10.28 4.66 7.61
CA GLU A 224 -11.62 4.24 7.23
C GLU A 224 -12.01 4.74 5.83
N LEU A 225 -12.56 3.83 5.02
CA LEU A 225 -13.11 4.12 3.70
C LEU A 225 -14.60 3.74 3.65
N PHE A 226 -15.47 4.74 3.63
CA PHE A 226 -16.91 4.53 3.47
C PHE A 226 -17.25 4.16 2.02
N ILE A 227 -17.90 3.01 1.83
CA ILE A 227 -18.27 2.47 0.53
C ILE A 227 -19.63 3.05 0.12
N ARG A 228 -19.63 3.84 -0.95
CA ARG A 228 -20.87 4.37 -1.54
C ARG A 228 -21.56 3.29 -2.36
N LYS A 229 -22.89 3.34 -2.43
CA LYS A 229 -23.67 2.48 -3.36
C LYS A 229 -23.14 2.57 -4.80
N SER A 230 -22.80 3.78 -5.24
CA SER A 230 -22.24 4.03 -6.56
C SER A 230 -20.85 3.41 -6.77
N TYR A 231 -20.07 3.12 -5.72
CA TYR A 231 -18.81 2.38 -5.86
C TYR A 231 -19.07 0.92 -6.22
N LYS A 232 -20.08 0.31 -5.58
CA LYS A 232 -20.50 -1.07 -5.83
C LYS A 232 -20.99 -1.21 -7.28
N GLU A 233 -21.93 -0.35 -7.68
CA GLU A 233 -22.51 -0.31 -9.03
C GLU A 233 -21.44 -0.04 -10.10
N LEU A 234 -20.55 0.92 -9.87
CA LEU A 234 -19.50 1.27 -10.83
C LEU A 234 -18.48 0.14 -10.99
N HIS A 235 -18.10 -0.54 -9.91
CA HIS A 235 -17.20 -1.69 -9.97
C HIS A 235 -17.77 -2.80 -10.86
N ASP A 236 -19.02 -3.19 -10.62
CA ASP A 236 -19.67 -4.27 -11.38
C ASP A 236 -19.84 -3.87 -12.86
N THR A 237 -20.27 -2.62 -13.11
CA THR A 237 -20.38 -2.08 -14.49
C THR A 237 -19.05 -2.11 -15.25
N ILE A 238 -17.95 -1.79 -14.58
CA ILE A 238 -16.62 -1.77 -15.19
C ILE A 238 -16.17 -3.19 -15.54
N LEU A 239 -16.30 -4.15 -14.61
CA LEU A 239 -15.95 -5.55 -14.87
C LEU A 239 -16.75 -6.11 -16.05
N GLU A 240 -18.07 -5.95 -16.03
CA GLU A 240 -18.94 -6.38 -17.12
C GLU A 240 -18.58 -5.74 -18.46
N THR A 241 -18.17 -4.47 -18.45
CA THR A 241 -17.77 -3.76 -19.68
C THR A 241 -16.53 -4.40 -20.29
N PHE A 242 -15.52 -4.70 -19.48
CA PHE A 242 -14.29 -5.32 -19.97
C PHE A 242 -14.50 -6.79 -20.37
N GLU A 243 -15.30 -7.56 -19.64
CA GLU A 243 -15.65 -8.94 -20.02
C GLU A 243 -16.40 -9.00 -21.35
N ASN A 244 -17.43 -8.16 -21.52
CA ASN A 244 -18.23 -8.12 -22.75
C ASN A 244 -17.47 -7.55 -23.96
N ALA A 245 -16.40 -6.79 -23.75
CA ALA A 245 -15.53 -6.30 -24.83
C ALA A 245 -14.79 -7.46 -25.52
N HIS A 246 -14.35 -8.45 -24.74
CA HIS A 246 -13.72 -9.67 -25.27
C HIS A 246 -14.70 -10.47 -26.14
N ALA A 247 -15.97 -10.53 -25.75
CA ALA A 247 -17.01 -11.26 -26.49
C ALA A 247 -17.43 -10.59 -27.81
N ARG A 248 -17.29 -9.25 -27.92
CA ARG A 248 -17.81 -8.47 -29.06
C ARG A 248 -16.77 -8.06 -30.10
N ASN A 249 -15.54 -8.57 -30.01
CA ASN A 249 -14.39 -8.11 -30.82
C ASN A 249 -14.17 -6.59 -30.77
N ALA A 250 -14.68 -5.92 -29.73
CA ALA A 250 -14.61 -4.48 -29.56
C ALA A 250 -13.44 -4.14 -28.64
N ILE A 251 -12.56 -3.25 -29.11
CA ILE A 251 -11.28 -2.91 -28.44
C ILE A 251 -11.53 -1.87 -27.32
N GLN A 252 -12.52 -2.11 -26.45
CA GLN A 252 -12.72 -1.22 -25.30
C GLN A 252 -11.70 -1.56 -24.23
N LYS A 253 -10.63 -0.77 -24.18
CA LYS A 253 -9.49 -0.95 -23.26
C LYS A 253 -9.46 0.06 -22.12
N ARG A 254 -10.36 1.06 -22.13
CA ARG A 254 -10.23 2.26 -21.32
C ARG A 254 -11.57 2.75 -20.80
N ILE A 255 -11.60 3.15 -19.52
CA ILE A 255 -12.74 3.78 -18.87
C ILE A 255 -12.23 4.98 -18.06
N VAL A 256 -12.95 6.09 -18.15
CA VAL A 256 -12.65 7.30 -17.38
C VAL A 256 -13.73 7.50 -16.34
N VAL A 257 -13.32 7.54 -15.07
CA VAL A 257 -14.16 7.90 -13.93
C VAL A 257 -13.98 9.39 -13.67
N THR A 258 -15.05 10.16 -13.91
CA THR A 258 -15.05 11.62 -13.79
C THR A 258 -16.09 12.12 -12.78
N GLY A 259 -15.97 13.38 -12.40
CA GLY A 259 -16.82 14.05 -11.43
C GLY A 259 -16.16 15.26 -10.80
N THR A 260 -16.91 16.01 -10.00
CA THR A 260 -16.44 17.20 -9.29
C THR A 260 -15.26 16.88 -8.35
N SER A 261 -14.46 17.90 -8.01
CA SER A 261 -13.36 17.72 -7.07
C SER A 261 -13.89 17.26 -5.69
N GLY A 262 -13.16 16.39 -5.00
CA GLY A 262 -13.56 15.88 -3.68
C GLY A 262 -14.71 14.86 -3.68
N ILE A 263 -15.30 14.53 -4.83
CA ILE A 263 -16.45 13.62 -4.90
C ILE A 263 -16.11 12.14 -4.60
N GLY A 264 -14.83 11.81 -4.41
CA GLY A 264 -14.38 10.46 -4.05
C GLY A 264 -13.98 9.56 -5.22
N LYS A 265 -13.43 10.12 -6.31
CA LYS A 265 -12.94 9.32 -7.46
C LYS A 265 -11.70 8.47 -7.10
N SER A 266 -10.74 9.07 -6.40
CA SER A 266 -9.54 8.34 -5.95
C SER A 266 -9.88 7.29 -4.90
N ALA A 267 -10.82 7.59 -3.99
CA ALA A 267 -11.39 6.64 -3.05
C ALA A 267 -12.07 5.45 -3.75
N PHE A 268 -12.74 5.68 -4.88
CA PHE A 268 -13.26 4.60 -5.71
C PHE A 268 -12.14 3.70 -6.27
N LEU A 269 -11.02 4.26 -6.75
CA LEU A 269 -9.89 3.44 -7.22
C LEU A 269 -9.29 2.56 -6.12
N VAL A 270 -9.19 3.09 -4.89
CA VAL A 270 -8.76 2.32 -3.72
C VAL A 270 -9.73 1.17 -3.43
N TYR A 271 -11.03 1.46 -3.39
CA TYR A 271 -12.07 0.44 -3.23
C TYR A 271 -11.99 -0.62 -4.35
N PHE A 272 -11.83 -0.20 -5.59
CA PHE A 272 -11.73 -1.08 -6.75
C PHE A 272 -10.52 -2.01 -6.64
N ALA A 273 -9.34 -1.47 -6.29
CA ALA A 273 -8.13 -2.27 -6.10
C ALA A 273 -8.29 -3.32 -4.98
N ILE A 274 -8.82 -2.92 -3.81
CA ILE A 274 -9.02 -3.84 -2.68
C ILE A 274 -10.01 -4.94 -3.05
N ARG A 275 -11.14 -4.59 -3.66
CA ARG A 275 -12.17 -5.56 -4.04
C ARG A 275 -11.67 -6.51 -5.12
N LEU A 276 -10.95 -6.00 -6.13
CA LEU A 276 -10.32 -6.82 -7.18
C LEU A 276 -9.36 -7.86 -6.58
N LEU A 277 -8.55 -7.47 -5.58
CA LEU A 277 -7.65 -8.39 -4.88
C LEU A 277 -8.37 -9.37 -3.98
N ALA A 278 -9.32 -8.89 -3.17
CA ALA A 278 -9.97 -9.71 -2.17
C ALA A 278 -10.95 -10.72 -2.77
N GLU A 279 -11.59 -10.39 -3.89
CA GLU A 279 -12.46 -11.30 -4.65
C GLU A 279 -11.68 -12.16 -5.66
N SER A 280 -10.35 -11.99 -5.77
CA SER A 280 -9.54 -12.75 -6.73
C SER A 280 -9.38 -14.22 -6.36
N ASP A 281 -9.22 -15.03 -7.41
CA ASP A 281 -8.79 -16.41 -7.33
C ASP A 281 -7.25 -16.48 -7.22
N ASP A 282 -6.75 -17.30 -6.30
CA ASP A 282 -5.30 -17.49 -6.15
C ASP A 282 -4.71 -18.36 -7.26
N ASP A 283 -5.54 -19.19 -7.93
CA ASP A 283 -5.10 -20.00 -9.08
C ASP A 283 -5.00 -19.16 -10.37
N ASN A 284 -5.62 -17.99 -10.40
CA ASN A 284 -5.57 -17.06 -11.53
C ASN A 284 -5.52 -15.61 -11.06
N PRO A 285 -4.40 -15.20 -10.44
CA PRO A 285 -4.30 -13.92 -9.75
C PRO A 285 -4.37 -12.75 -10.74
N PRO A 286 -5.18 -11.70 -10.47
CA PRO A 286 -5.17 -10.51 -11.28
C PRO A 286 -3.86 -9.75 -11.08
N MET A 287 -3.26 -9.31 -12.17
CA MET A 287 -2.18 -8.34 -12.12
C MET A 287 -2.74 -6.93 -12.31
N PHE A 288 -2.31 -5.99 -11.46
CA PHE A 288 -2.62 -4.59 -11.71
C PHE A 288 -1.49 -3.64 -11.32
N VAL A 289 -1.41 -2.56 -12.09
CA VAL A 289 -0.50 -1.43 -11.85
C VAL A 289 -1.33 -0.25 -11.33
N PHE A 290 -0.94 0.29 -10.19
CA PHE A 290 -1.52 1.51 -9.61
C PHE A 290 -0.53 2.67 -9.76
N HIS A 291 -0.89 3.67 -10.55
CA HIS A 291 -0.07 4.84 -10.84
C HIS A 291 -0.71 6.10 -10.25
N THR A 292 0.00 6.69 -9.29
CA THR A 292 -0.45 7.88 -8.55
C THR A 292 0.01 9.19 -9.18
N LYS A 293 -0.66 10.28 -8.82
CA LYS A 293 -0.34 11.64 -9.24
C LYS A 293 1.11 12.04 -8.90
N ARG A 294 1.78 12.73 -9.85
CA ARG A 294 3.02 13.52 -9.66
C ARG A 294 4.33 12.74 -9.46
N SER A 295 4.36 11.44 -9.71
CA SER A 295 5.59 10.65 -9.60
C SER A 295 5.67 9.66 -10.75
N GLU A 296 6.88 9.37 -11.24
CA GLU A 296 7.12 8.20 -12.08
C GLU A 296 6.94 6.88 -11.29
N LYS A 297 6.84 6.95 -9.95
CA LYS A 297 6.63 5.79 -9.08
C LYS A 297 5.21 5.22 -9.27
N CYS A 298 5.13 3.92 -9.50
CA CYS A 298 3.91 3.14 -9.45
C CYS A 298 4.07 1.91 -8.53
N TYR A 299 2.95 1.23 -8.29
CA TYR A 299 2.88 0.02 -7.50
C TYR A 299 2.25 -1.08 -8.33
N VAL A 300 2.81 -2.28 -8.30
CA VAL A 300 2.30 -3.44 -9.04
C VAL A 300 1.93 -4.53 -8.06
N PHE A 301 0.73 -5.06 -8.23
CA PHE A 301 0.18 -6.12 -7.41
C PHE A 301 -0.04 -7.35 -8.29
N GLY A 302 0.43 -8.49 -7.81
CA GLY A 302 0.16 -9.79 -8.40
C GLY A 302 -0.75 -10.58 -7.48
N GLY A 303 -2.06 -10.45 -7.65
CA GLY A 303 -3.06 -11.01 -6.75
C GLY A 303 -2.77 -10.68 -5.28
N ARG A 304 -3.09 -11.64 -4.40
CA ARG A 304 -2.81 -11.53 -2.95
C ARG A 304 -1.44 -12.07 -2.54
N SER A 305 -0.54 -12.34 -3.49
CA SER A 305 0.78 -12.93 -3.19
C SER A 305 1.90 -11.90 -3.14
N THR A 306 1.89 -10.87 -4.00
CA THR A 306 3.02 -9.95 -4.11
C THR A 306 2.60 -8.52 -4.40
N VAL A 307 3.38 -7.57 -3.86
CA VAL A 307 3.31 -6.14 -4.16
C VAL A 307 4.72 -5.58 -4.32
N ARG A 308 4.94 -4.82 -5.40
CA ARG A 308 6.22 -4.20 -5.76
C ARG A 308 6.04 -2.73 -6.08
N SER A 309 7.11 -1.95 -5.97
CA SER A 309 7.14 -0.54 -6.38
C SER A 309 8.33 -0.24 -7.28
N GLY A 310 8.23 0.79 -8.11
CA GLY A 310 9.28 1.14 -9.06
C GLY A 310 8.83 2.25 -10.00
N SER A 311 9.64 2.57 -11.01
CA SER A 311 9.23 3.50 -12.06
C SER A 311 8.24 2.82 -13.00
N ILE A 312 7.33 3.59 -13.60
CA ILE A 312 6.40 3.08 -14.62
C ILE A 312 7.12 2.35 -15.77
N LYS A 313 8.36 2.76 -16.09
CA LYS A 313 9.20 2.13 -17.11
C LYS A 313 9.59 0.68 -16.77
N ASP A 314 9.78 0.39 -15.48
CA ASP A 314 10.14 -0.96 -15.02
C ASP A 314 8.99 -1.96 -15.25
N PHE A 315 7.76 -1.46 -15.33
CA PHE A 315 6.54 -2.27 -15.45
C PHE A 315 5.79 -2.08 -16.78
N GLU A 316 6.31 -1.24 -17.68
CA GLU A 316 5.75 -1.02 -19.02
C GLU A 316 5.48 -2.32 -19.79
N PRO A 317 6.33 -3.37 -19.74
CA PRO A 317 6.05 -4.64 -20.41
C PRO A 317 4.71 -5.27 -19.98
N PHE A 318 4.30 -5.10 -18.73
CA PHE A 318 3.02 -5.63 -18.23
C PHE A 318 1.82 -4.80 -18.70
N LEU A 319 1.99 -3.50 -19.00
CA LEU A 319 0.91 -2.65 -19.54
C LEU A 319 0.53 -3.00 -20.99
N SER A 320 1.40 -3.72 -21.69
CA SER A 320 1.13 -4.29 -23.02
C SER A 320 0.23 -5.54 -22.97
N LEU A 321 -0.07 -6.05 -21.79
CA LEU A 321 -0.87 -7.26 -21.61
C LEU A 321 -2.36 -6.91 -21.42
N PRO A 322 -3.28 -7.55 -22.19
CA PRO A 322 -4.70 -7.22 -22.17
C PRO A 322 -5.43 -7.69 -20.91
N ASP A 323 -4.85 -8.61 -20.14
CA ASP A 323 -5.39 -9.13 -18.88
C ASP A 323 -5.02 -8.26 -17.67
N THR A 324 -3.96 -7.46 -17.79
CA THR A 324 -3.47 -6.54 -16.76
C THR A 324 -4.39 -5.34 -16.59
N TRP A 325 -4.65 -4.97 -15.35
CA TRP A 325 -5.38 -3.76 -15.01
C TRP A 325 -4.44 -2.58 -14.77
N TYR A 326 -4.82 -1.40 -15.22
CA TYR A 326 -4.04 -0.19 -15.02
C TYR A 326 -4.90 0.90 -14.38
N LEU A 327 -4.67 1.14 -13.09
CA LEU A 327 -5.41 2.11 -12.29
C LEU A 327 -4.60 3.40 -12.22
N VAL A 328 -5.14 4.47 -12.77
CA VAL A 328 -4.46 5.77 -12.88
C VAL A 328 -5.21 6.80 -12.06
N ASP A 329 -4.59 7.32 -11.01
CA ASP A 329 -5.13 8.44 -10.25
C ASP A 329 -4.48 9.76 -10.66
N SER A 330 -5.17 10.52 -11.52
CA SER A 330 -4.79 11.88 -11.93
C SER A 330 -3.37 12.03 -12.51
N SER A 331 -2.74 10.97 -13.01
CA SER A 331 -1.40 11.04 -13.64
C SER A 331 -1.42 11.98 -14.85
N SER A 332 -0.35 12.75 -15.04
CA SER A 332 -0.23 13.74 -16.12
C SER A 332 0.15 13.12 -17.47
N ASP A 333 0.69 11.90 -17.47
CA ASP A 333 1.11 11.20 -18.69
C ASP A 333 1.00 9.67 -18.52
N PRO A 334 -0.23 9.12 -18.52
CA PRO A 334 -0.40 7.69 -18.37
C PRO A 334 0.07 6.94 -19.63
N VAL A 335 0.83 5.85 -19.44
CA VAL A 335 1.17 4.92 -20.54
C VAL A 335 -0.09 4.15 -20.98
N LEU A 336 -0.72 4.60 -22.07
CA LEU A 336 -1.98 4.05 -22.57
C LEU A 336 -1.74 2.97 -23.65
N ASP A 337 -1.60 1.71 -23.25
CA ASP A 337 -1.43 0.58 -24.17
C ASP A 337 -2.62 -0.40 -24.17
N ARG A 338 -2.37 -1.71 -24.04
CA ARG A 338 -3.38 -2.78 -24.17
C ARG A 338 -4.08 -3.15 -22.87
N ALA A 339 -3.51 -2.80 -21.72
CA ALA A 339 -4.09 -3.06 -20.40
C ALA A 339 -5.48 -2.42 -20.19
N LYS A 340 -6.30 -3.08 -19.36
CA LYS A 340 -7.62 -2.60 -18.92
C LYS A 340 -7.43 -1.36 -18.05
N THR A 341 -7.57 -0.19 -18.64
CA THR A 341 -7.20 1.07 -17.99
C THR A 341 -8.41 1.77 -17.38
N ILE A 342 -8.32 2.12 -16.10
CA ILE A 342 -9.29 2.94 -15.39
C ILE A 342 -8.60 4.23 -14.95
N ILE A 343 -9.10 5.37 -15.43
CA ILE A 343 -8.52 6.68 -15.14
C ILE A 343 -9.48 7.46 -14.24
N SER A 344 -9.02 7.84 -13.05
CA SER A 344 -9.67 8.85 -12.21
C SER A 344 -9.13 10.23 -12.58
N ALA A 345 -10.01 11.09 -13.09
CA ALA A 345 -9.66 12.47 -13.44
C ALA A 345 -10.80 13.44 -13.13
N SER A 346 -10.47 14.68 -12.78
CA SER A 346 -11.48 15.74 -12.65
C SER A 346 -11.86 16.29 -14.02
N LEU A 347 -13.05 16.87 -14.17
CA LEU A 347 -13.46 17.52 -15.42
C LEU A 347 -12.42 18.59 -15.85
N ASN A 348 -11.89 19.36 -14.90
CA ASN A 348 -10.86 20.36 -15.20
C ASN A 348 -9.54 19.74 -15.69
N THR A 349 -9.23 18.51 -15.26
CA THR A 349 -8.05 17.77 -15.70
C THR A 349 -8.27 17.14 -17.08
N LEU A 350 -9.49 16.67 -17.34
CA LEU A 350 -9.86 16.06 -18.63
C LEU A 350 -9.96 17.10 -19.76
N PHE A 351 -10.46 18.31 -19.46
CA PHE A 351 -10.65 19.38 -20.44
C PHE A 351 -9.55 20.44 -20.43
N SER A 352 -8.43 20.21 -19.71
CA SER A 352 -7.30 21.13 -19.81
C SER A 352 -6.67 21.04 -21.19
N GLU A 353 -6.27 22.17 -21.78
CA GLU A 353 -5.63 22.23 -23.10
C GLU A 353 -4.24 21.55 -23.17
N ALA A 354 -3.73 21.04 -22.05
CA ALA A 354 -2.57 20.17 -22.05
C ALA A 354 -2.89 18.91 -22.89
N HIS A 355 -2.04 18.58 -23.85
CA HIS A 355 -2.17 17.46 -24.81
C HIS A 355 -2.37 16.04 -24.20
N GLN A 356 -2.54 15.93 -22.89
CA GLN A 356 -2.44 14.76 -22.04
C GLN A 356 -3.66 13.82 -22.11
N TYR A 357 -4.82 14.33 -22.53
CA TYR A 357 -6.08 13.57 -22.63
C TYR A 357 -6.76 13.66 -24.00
N GLN A 358 -6.11 14.28 -25.00
CA GLN A 358 -6.68 14.47 -26.34
C GLN A 358 -6.96 13.13 -27.05
N ASP A 359 -6.19 12.07 -26.75
CA ASP A 359 -6.44 10.72 -27.29
C ASP A 359 -7.44 9.90 -26.46
N VAL A 360 -7.72 10.32 -25.22
CA VAL A 360 -8.86 9.82 -24.45
C VAL A 360 -10.15 10.39 -25.05
N ASP A 361 -10.15 11.66 -25.45
CA ASP A 361 -11.28 12.36 -26.07
C ASP A 361 -11.68 11.75 -27.43
N LYS A 362 -10.70 11.30 -28.24
CA LYS A 362 -10.96 10.59 -29.52
C LYS A 362 -11.53 9.18 -29.38
N CYS A 363 -11.37 8.54 -28.21
CA CYS A 363 -11.80 7.16 -27.92
C CYS A 363 -12.90 7.06 -26.84
N LEU A 364 -13.52 8.18 -26.46
CA LEU A 364 -14.57 8.26 -25.43
C LEU A 364 -15.83 7.49 -25.86
N GLN A 365 -15.83 6.17 -25.67
CA GLN A 365 -16.98 5.31 -25.99
C GLN A 365 -17.96 5.16 -24.82
N ARG A 366 -17.61 5.58 -23.58
CA ARG A 366 -18.55 5.69 -22.46
C ARG A 366 -17.96 6.52 -21.31
N LEU A 367 -18.58 7.66 -21.02
CA LEU A 367 -18.49 8.32 -19.70
C LEU A 367 -19.50 7.60 -18.79
N VAL A 368 -19.08 7.11 -17.63
CA VAL A 368 -20.04 6.65 -16.61
C VAL A 368 -20.36 7.82 -15.67
N PRO A 369 -21.59 8.36 -15.67
CA PRO A 369 -21.93 9.50 -14.82
C PRO A 369 -22.16 9.09 -13.34
N VAL A 370 -21.58 9.90 -12.46
CA VAL A 370 -22.08 10.36 -11.15
C VAL A 370 -21.87 9.46 -9.91
N LEU A 371 -20.86 9.83 -9.12
CA LEU A 371 -20.84 9.69 -7.67
C LEU A 371 -21.71 10.80 -7.03
N GLY A 372 -23.04 10.60 -6.93
CA GLY A 372 -23.96 11.45 -6.12
C GLY A 372 -25.13 12.19 -6.82
N VAL A 373 -26.34 11.74 -6.47
CA VAL A 373 -27.73 12.30 -6.56
C VAL A 373 -28.44 12.43 -7.93
N ALA A 374 -29.53 11.66 -8.02
CA ALA A 374 -30.80 11.73 -8.77
C ALA A 374 -30.93 12.59 -10.04
N ASP A 375 -31.49 11.94 -11.05
CA ASP A 375 -32.25 12.43 -12.20
C ASP A 375 -32.38 13.96 -12.35
N ARG A 376 -31.81 14.48 -13.44
CA ARG A 376 -32.32 15.66 -14.14
C ARG A 376 -31.80 15.67 -15.57
N SER A 377 -32.61 15.12 -16.47
CA SER A 377 -32.67 15.54 -17.87
C SER A 377 -32.75 17.07 -17.97
N SER A 378 -31.63 17.82 -17.97
CA SER A 378 -31.67 19.30 -18.09
C SER A 378 -30.32 19.99 -18.37
N TYR A 379 -29.30 19.39 -19.00
CA TYR A 379 -28.09 20.18 -19.39
C TYR A 379 -27.46 19.83 -20.74
N MET A 380 -28.29 19.40 -21.70
CA MET A 380 -27.92 19.32 -23.11
C MET A 380 -28.95 20.08 -23.95
N LEU A 381 -28.91 21.41 -23.88
CA LEU A 381 -29.49 22.35 -24.87
C LEU A 381 -29.14 23.79 -24.48
N SER A 382 -27.86 24.15 -24.52
CA SER A 382 -27.45 25.56 -24.58
C SER A 382 -26.00 25.65 -25.03
N LYS A 383 -25.79 25.45 -26.33
CA LYS A 383 -24.68 26.02 -27.13
C LYS A 383 -24.87 25.67 -28.61
N ARG A 384 -26.00 26.12 -29.18
CA ARG A 384 -26.13 26.37 -30.63
C ARG A 384 -27.12 27.49 -30.84
N GLN A 385 -26.59 28.71 -30.89
CA GLN A 385 -26.97 29.79 -31.81
C GLN A 385 -26.08 30.99 -31.47
N GLY A 386 -25.03 31.17 -32.27
CA GLY A 386 -24.39 32.47 -32.38
C GLY A 386 -25.32 33.41 -33.13
N PRO A 387 -25.38 34.70 -32.80
CA PRO A 387 -26.12 35.66 -33.61
C PRO A 387 -25.38 35.85 -34.93
N GLY A 388 -26.09 35.60 -36.03
CA GLY A 388 -25.64 36.01 -37.35
C GLY A 388 -25.58 37.53 -37.42
N ASN A 389 -24.43 38.05 -37.86
CA ASN A 389 -24.27 39.45 -38.23
C ASN A 389 -25.15 39.71 -39.47
N GLY A 390 -26.11 40.63 -39.32
CA GLY A 390 -26.76 41.29 -40.45
C GLY A 390 -26.13 42.66 -40.66
N SER A 391 -25.60 42.89 -41.84
CA SER A 391 -25.57 44.17 -42.56
C SER A 391 -25.42 43.86 -44.04
#